data_AF-A0A0G3HF03-F1
#
_entry.id   AF-A0A0G3HF03-F1
#
_cell.length_a   1.000
_cell.length_b   1.000
_cell.length_c   1.000
_cell.angle_alpha   90.00
_cell.angle_beta   90.00
_cell.angle_gamma   90.00
#
_symmetry.space_group_name_H-M   'P 1'
#
loop_
_entity.id
_entity.type
_entity.pdbx_description
1 polymer ?
#
loop_
_entity_poly.entity_id
_entity_poly.type
_entity_poly.pdbx_seq_one_letter_code
_entity_poly.pdbx_strand_id
1 'polypeptide(L)' 'MSLGRKILLISLGSNIAFLCLVSAIVELVAFPEIPWWIAIGNVVVFLACSYIVFTTIASLPAEP' A
#
# COMPACT_ATOMS: atom_id res chain seq x y z
N MET A 1 -13.09 -15.98 -2.18
CA MET A 1 -13.49 -14.56 -2.00
C MET A 1 -14.36 -14.14 -3.17
N SER A 2 -15.49 -13.47 -2.92
CA SER A 2 -16.31 -12.84 -3.98
C SER A 2 -15.49 -11.81 -4.77
N LEU A 3 -15.77 -11.67 -6.07
CA LEU A 3 -15.10 -10.71 -6.97
C LEU A 3 -15.19 -9.27 -6.43
N GLY A 4 -16.35 -8.88 -5.88
CA GLY A 4 -16.53 -7.57 -5.24
C GLY A 4 -15.62 -7.36 -4.03
N ARG A 5 -15.35 -8.40 -3.24
CA ARG A 5 -14.42 -8.33 -2.11
C ARG A 5 -12.96 -8.19 -2.58
N LYS A 6 -12.59 -8.83 -3.69
CA LYS A 6 -11.25 -8.67 -4.30
C LYS A 6 -11.05 -7.24 -4.80
N ILE A 7 -12.02 -6.68 -5.51
CA ILE A 7 -11.96 -5.30 -6.01
C ILE A 7 -11.86 -4.30 -4.85
N LEU A 8 -12.64 -4.49 -3.78
CA LEU A 8 -12.55 -3.66 -2.58
C LEU A 8 -11.16 -3.72 -1.92
N LEU A 9 -10.56 -4.91 -1.83
CA LEU A 9 -9.21 -5.07 -1.27
C LEU A 9 -8.14 -4.43 -2.15
N ILE A 10 -8.28 -4.51 -3.48
CA ILE A 10 -7.39 -3.83 -4.42
C ILE A 10 -7.51 -2.32 -4.24
N SER A 11 -8.73 -1.79 -4.22
CA SER A 11 -8.97 -0.35 -4.04
C SER A 11 -8.43 0.15 -2.71
N LEU A 12 -8.80 -0.49 -1.60
CA LEU A 12 -8.36 -0.10 -0.26
C LEU A 12 -6.83 -0.22 -0.12
N GLY A 13 -6.26 -1.35 -0.54
CA GLY A 13 -4.82 -1.62 -0.46
C GLY A 13 -4.01 -0.61 -1.27
N SER A 14 -4.43 -0.28 -2.50
CA SER A 14 -3.75 0.71 -3.33
C SER A 14 -3.80 2.12 -2.73
N ASN A 15 -4.95 2.51 -2.15
CA ASN A 15 -5.08 3.81 -1.50
C ASN A 15 -4.19 3.93 -0.26
N ILE A 16 -4.19 2.91 0.61
CA ILE A 16 -3.33 2.90 1.80
C ILE A 16 -1.85 2.91 1.39
N ALA A 17 -1.47 2.12 0.39
CA ALA A 17 -0.10 2.11 -0.14
C ALA A 17 0.31 3.51 -0.62
N PHE A 18 -0.52 4.17 -1.42
CA PHE A 18 -0.24 5.51 -1.92
C PHE A 18 -0.07 6.54 -0.79
N LEU A 19 -0.98 6.53 0.19
CA LEU A 19 -0.90 7.43 1.34
C LEU A 19 0.36 7.20 2.18
N CYS A 20 0.75 5.94 2.41
CA CYS A 20 1.98 5.61 3.14
C CYS A 20 3.23 6.04 2.37
N LEU A 21 3.25 5.88 1.04
CA LEU A 21 4.36 6.35 0.22
C LEU A 21 4.50 7.87 0.28
N VAL A 22 3.38 8.59 0.12
CA VAL A 22 3.36 10.06 0.22
C VAL A 22 3.80 10.51 1.61
N SER A 23 3.30 9.86 2.68
CA SER A 23 3.68 10.15 4.05
C SER A 23 5.19 9.98 4.27
N ALA A 24 5.76 8.85 3.83
CA ALA A 24 7.20 8.60 3.97
C ALA A 24 8.05 9.65 3.23
N ILE A 25 7.63 10.07 2.04
CA ILE A 25 8.33 11.13 1.28
C ILE A 25 8.23 12.48 2.01
N VAL A 26 7.04 12.83 2.50
CA VAL A 26 6.82 14.09 3.23
C VAL A 26 7.63 14.12 4.53
N GLU A 27 7.65 13.02 5.29
CA GLU A 27 8.46 12.90 6.51
C GLU A 27 9.95 13.09 6.20
N LEU A 28 10.47 12.44 5.14
CA LEU A 28 11.88 12.54 4.76
C LEU A 28 12.29 13.93 4.25
N VAL A 29 11.40 14.62 3.54
CA VAL A 29 11.72 15.90 2.88
C VAL A 29 11.40 17.10 3.77
N ALA A 30 10.23 17.10 4.41
CA ALA A 30 9.71 18.27 5.12
C ALA A 30 9.98 18.22 6.63
N PHE A 31 10.23 17.04 7.21
CA PHE A 31 10.32 16.87 8.66
C PHE A 31 11.50 15.96 9.07
N PRO A 32 12.76 16.39 8.85
CA PRO A 32 13.94 15.59 9.16
C PRO A 32 14.12 15.30 10.66
N GLU A 33 13.51 16.11 11.54
CA GLU A 33 13.44 15.83 12.97
C GLU A 33 12.52 14.66 13.37
N ILE A 34 11.66 14.20 12.46
CA ILE A 34 10.80 13.04 12.74
C ILE A 34 11.67 11.79 12.84
N PRO A 35 11.43 10.94 13.86
CA PRO A 35 12.15 9.70 13.99
C PRO A 35 12.08 8.81 12.74
N TRP A 36 13.25 8.43 12.24
CA TRP A 36 13.44 7.59 11.06
C TRP A 36 12.65 6.26 11.08
N TRP A 37 12.34 5.72 12.26
CA TRP A 37 11.51 4.51 12.39
C TRP A 37 10.05 4.70 11.95
N ILE A 38 9.52 5.93 11.98
CA ILE A 38 8.16 6.23 11.50
C ILE A 38 8.12 6.15 9.96
N ALA A 39 9.10 6.76 9.28
CA ALA A 39 9.24 6.66 7.84
C ALA A 39 9.45 5.21 7.38
N ILE A 40 10.25 4.43 8.12
CA ILE A 40 10.39 2.99 7.88
C ILE A 40 9.04 2.26 8.06
N GLY A 41 8.28 2.59 9.10
CA GLY A 41 6.93 2.04 9.31
C GLY A 41 6.02 2.26 8.11
N ASN A 42 5.99 3.49 7.57
CA ASN A 42 5.24 3.83 6.37
C ASN A 42 5.70 3.01 5.15
N VAL A 43 7.00 2.84 4.95
CA VAL A 43 7.55 2.00 3.86
C VAL A 43 7.14 0.53 4.01
N VAL A 44 7.16 -0.02 5.23
CA VAL A 44 6.74 -1.40 5.50
C VAL A 44 5.26 -1.59 5.18
N VAL A 45 4.40 -0.65 5.58
CA VAL A 45 2.96 -0.69 5.27
C VAL A 45 2.73 -0.57 3.77
N PHE A 46 3.46 0.31 3.08
CA PHE A 46 3.42 0.42 1.62
C PHE A 46 3.72 -0.91 0.93
N LEU A 47 4.78 -1.61 1.35
CA LEU A 47 5.17 -2.90 0.78
C LEU A 47 4.13 -3.99 1.07
N ALA A 48 3.62 -4.05 2.30
CA ALA A 48 2.59 -5.01 2.69
C ALA A 48 1.29 -4.82 1.89
N CYS A 49 0.83 -3.57 1.75
CA CYS A 49 -0.35 -3.25 0.96
C CYS A 49 -0.13 -3.56 -0.53
N SER A 50 1.03 -3.21 -1.08
CA SER A 50 1.38 -3.52 -2.47
C SER A 50 1.40 -5.03 -2.73
N TYR A 51 1.93 -5.81 -1.80
CA TYR A 51 1.94 -7.27 -1.88
C TYR A 51 0.53 -7.86 -1.85
N ILE A 52 -0.34 -7.38 -0.94
CA ILE A 52 -1.74 -7.82 -0.86
C ILE A 52 -2.49 -7.49 -2.16
N VAL A 53 -2.30 -6.28 -2.70
CA VAL A 53 -2.90 -5.88 -3.97
C VAL A 53 -2.41 -6.78 -5.10
N PHE A 54 -1.09 -6.97 -5.22
CA PHE A 54 -0.49 -7.81 -6.26
C PHE A 54 -1.01 -9.26 -6.22
N THR A 55 -1.00 -9.89 -5.05
CA THR A 55 -1.51 -11.26 -4.88
C THR A 55 -3.01 -11.35 -5.14
N THR A 56 -3.77 -10.32 -4.79
CA THR A 56 -5.21 -10.25 -5.10
C THR A 56 -5.45 -10.15 -6.60
N ILE A 57 -4.69 -9.31 -7.31
CA ILE A 57 -4.75 -9.17 -8.77
C ILE A 57 -4.34 -10.48 -9.44
N ALA A 58 -3.22 -11.09 -9.04
CA ALA A 58 -2.73 -12.35 -9.58
C ALA A 58 -3.72 -13.52 -9.36
N SER A 59 -4.61 -13.40 -8.37
CA SER A 59 -5.67 -14.38 -8.10
C SER A 59 -6.96 -14.13 -8.90
N LEU A 60 -7.08 -13.02 -9.63
CA LEU A 60 -8.22 -12.81 -10.52
C LEU A 60 -8.12 -13.79 -11.68
N PRO A 61 -9.25 -14.35 -12.14
CA PRO A 61 -9.23 -15.13 -13.36
C PRO A 61 -8.71 -14.23 -14.48
N ALA A 62 -7.71 -14.70 -15.23
CA ALA A 62 -7.38 -14.07 -16.50
C ALA A 62 -8.66 -14.10 -17.33
N GLU A 63 -9.22 -12.93 -17.62
CA GLU A 63 -10.35 -12.84 -18.53
C GLU A 63 -9.94 -13.49 -19.86
N PRO A 64 -10.78 -14.35 -20.47
CA PRO A 64 -10.51 -14.95 -21.77
C PRO A 64 -10.49 -13.93 -22.91
#